data_AF-A0A1V5UHX8-F1
#
_entry.id   AF-A0A1V5UHX8-F1
#
_cell.length_a   1.000
_cell.length_b   1.000
_cell.length_c   1.000
_cell.angle_alpha   90.00
_cell.angle_beta   90.00
_cell.angle_gamma   90.00
#
_symmetry.space_group_name_H-M   'P 1'
#
loop_
_entity.id
_entity.type
_entity.pdbx_description
1 polymer ?
#
loop_
_entity_poly.entity_id
_entity_poly.type
_entity_poly.pdbx_seq_one_letter_code
_entity_poly.pdbx_strand_id
1 'polypeptide(L)'
;MRKNCFPLIPVLLLLFGTLTVFSKEAPRIRAGVVSSEEFTTEKPSSESKSPVSQKSSPAWAVLTITLDNGRALSIFDYTLRKDSEEYKCLDLAEGDEPFKGAVRIYRSTEAGKKCRLVFAVPSADSEYEILFKLIPGQEHPVKLNVKQAPPPAPAPPAETPKADSRKE
;
A
#
# COMPACT_ATOMS: atom_id res chain seq x y z
N MET A 1 -67.50 -20.42 8.90
CA MET A 1 -66.79 -20.29 10.21
C MET A 1 -66.36 -21.71 10.59
N ARG A 2 -65.12 -22.10 10.86
CA ARG A 2 -63.87 -21.43 11.26
C ARG A 2 -62.67 -22.07 10.52
N LYS A 3 -61.66 -21.25 10.24
CA LYS A 3 -60.39 -21.59 9.59
C LYS A 3 -59.44 -22.21 10.63
N ASN A 4 -58.84 -23.37 10.33
CA ASN A 4 -57.74 -23.91 11.13
C ASN A 4 -56.40 -23.63 10.45
N CYS A 5 -55.54 -22.95 11.20
CA CYS A 5 -54.19 -22.51 10.85
C CYS A 5 -53.17 -23.66 10.89
N PHE A 6 -52.32 -23.72 9.86
CA PHE A 6 -51.00 -24.36 9.94
C PHE A 6 -49.94 -23.29 9.59
N PRO A 7 -48.97 -23.00 10.46
CA PRO A 7 -47.78 -22.28 10.05
C PRO A 7 -46.69 -23.29 9.66
N LEU A 8 -46.45 -23.42 8.35
CA LEU A 8 -45.31 -24.14 7.80
C LEU A 8 -44.12 -23.17 7.79
N ILE A 9 -43.13 -23.44 8.63
CA ILE A 9 -41.89 -22.67 8.77
C ILE A 9 -40.97 -22.99 7.59
N PRO A 10 -40.58 -22.05 6.73
CA PRO A 10 -39.49 -22.28 5.79
C PRO A 10 -38.15 -22.03 6.51
N VAL A 11 -37.35 -23.08 6.58
CA VAL A 11 -35.94 -23.05 7.02
C VAL A 11 -35.15 -22.16 6.06
N LEU A 12 -34.82 -20.95 6.52
CA LEU A 12 -33.92 -20.02 5.85
C LEU A 12 -32.48 -20.51 6.05
N LEU A 13 -32.00 -21.36 5.13
CA LEU A 13 -30.58 -21.73 5.04
C LEU A 13 -29.79 -20.53 4.51
N LEU A 14 -29.34 -19.67 5.43
CA LEU A 14 -28.32 -18.66 5.17
C LEU A 14 -26.97 -19.37 4.93
N LEU A 15 -26.71 -19.71 3.67
CA LEU A 15 -25.36 -19.99 3.18
C LEU A 15 -24.56 -18.68 3.23
N PHE A 16 -23.95 -18.41 4.39
CA PHE A 16 -22.88 -17.42 4.50
C PHE A 16 -21.68 -17.92 3.69
N GLY A 17 -21.65 -17.54 2.40
CA GLY A 17 -20.43 -17.61 1.61
C GLY A 17 -19.39 -16.72 2.27
N THR A 18 -18.39 -17.34 2.88
CA THR A 18 -17.22 -16.64 3.41
C THR A 18 -16.49 -16.00 2.24
N LEU A 19 -16.71 -14.69 2.05
CA LEU A 19 -15.87 -13.85 1.22
C LEU A 19 -14.47 -13.86 1.84
N THR A 20 -13.58 -14.70 1.33
CA THR A 20 -12.16 -14.58 1.62
C THR A 20 -11.67 -13.34 0.88
N VAL A 21 -11.83 -12.18 1.52
CA VAL A 21 -11.09 -10.98 1.16
C VAL A 21 -9.63 -11.33 1.38
N PHE A 22 -8.90 -11.59 0.29
CA PHE A 22 -7.44 -11.69 0.33
C PHE A 22 -6.92 -10.31 0.70
N SER A 23 -6.76 -10.04 2.00
CA SER A 23 -6.03 -8.88 2.49
C SER A 23 -4.61 -9.01 2.00
N LYS A 24 -4.24 -8.24 0.97
CA LYS A 24 -2.87 -8.15 0.49
C LYS A 24 -2.01 -7.67 1.66
N GLU A 25 -1.06 -8.50 2.07
CA GLU A 25 -0.15 -8.18 3.15
C GLU A 25 0.65 -6.93 2.78
N ALA A 26 0.66 -5.95 3.68
CA ALA A 26 1.32 -4.68 3.45
C ALA A 26 2.83 -4.89 3.23
N PRO A 27 3.46 -4.19 2.28
CA PRO A 27 4.87 -4.41 1.97
C PRO A 27 5.75 -4.20 3.20
N ARG A 28 6.69 -5.11 3.47
CA ARG A 28 7.55 -5.06 4.65
C ARG A 28 8.98 -4.72 4.28
N ILE A 29 9.57 -3.78 5.01
CA ILE A 29 10.99 -3.40 4.92
C ILE A 29 11.68 -3.69 6.27
N ARG A 30 13.00 -3.56 6.33
CA ARG A 30 13.80 -3.87 7.54
C ARG A 30 13.34 -3.14 8.81
N ALA A 31 12.93 -1.88 8.67
CA ALA A 31 12.50 -1.05 9.79
C ALA A 31 11.04 -1.29 10.22
N GLY A 32 10.21 -1.91 9.38
CA GLY A 32 8.79 -2.11 9.67
C GLY A 32 7.93 -2.30 8.42
N VAL A 33 6.66 -1.95 8.53
CA VAL A 33 5.64 -2.18 7.48
C VAL A 33 5.31 -0.87 6.77
N VAL A 34 5.28 -0.90 5.44
CA VAL A 34 4.81 0.21 4.61
C VAL A 34 3.28 0.27 4.72
N SER A 35 2.79 1.21 5.52
CA SER A 35 1.37 1.37 5.83
C SER A 35 0.61 2.25 4.83
N SER A 36 1.31 3.16 4.13
CA SER A 36 0.76 4.01 3.08
C SER A 36 1.85 4.42 2.09
N GLU A 37 1.46 4.60 0.84
CA GLU A 37 2.29 5.04 -0.28
C GLU A 37 1.55 6.14 -1.03
N GLU A 38 2.03 7.39 -0.94
CA GLU A 38 1.40 8.54 -1.57
C GLU A 38 2.33 9.14 -2.61
N PHE A 39 1.87 9.17 -3.87
CA PHE A 39 2.59 9.77 -4.98
C PHE A 39 1.83 10.99 -5.48
N THR A 40 2.46 12.15 -5.48
CA THR A 40 1.81 13.42 -5.81
C THR A 40 2.72 14.33 -6.63
N THR A 41 2.13 15.20 -7.43
CA THR A 41 2.83 16.31 -8.10
C THR A 41 2.96 17.52 -7.19
N GLU A 42 2.18 17.59 -6.11
CA GLU A 42 2.24 18.66 -5.14
C GLU A 42 3.43 18.49 -4.20
N LYS A 43 4.22 19.54 -4.02
CA LYS A 43 5.35 19.49 -3.09
C LYS A 43 4.82 19.39 -1.66
N PRO A 44 5.15 18.31 -0.90
CA PRO A 44 4.82 18.25 0.50
C PRO A 44 5.53 19.38 1.25
N SER A 45 4.89 19.88 2.31
CA SER A 45 5.47 20.92 3.17
C SER A 45 6.73 20.37 3.85
N SER A 46 7.87 20.56 3.20
CA SER A 46 9.20 20.16 3.63
C SER A 46 10.19 21.29 3.40
N GLU A 47 10.95 21.59 4.45
CA GLU A 47 12.05 22.57 4.42
C GLU A 47 13.31 22.01 3.74
N SER A 48 13.35 20.70 3.49
CA SER A 48 14.49 20.04 2.84
C SER A 48 14.62 20.44 1.37
N LYS A 49 15.83 20.83 0.97
CA LYS A 49 16.17 21.06 -0.44
C LYS A 49 16.38 19.72 -1.14
N SER A 50 15.68 19.49 -2.25
CA SER A 50 15.92 18.31 -3.08
C SER A 50 17.31 18.41 -3.74
N PRO A 51 18.16 17.37 -3.65
CA PRO A 51 19.43 17.27 -4.34
C PRO A 51 19.26 16.88 -5.83
N VAL A 52 18.03 16.72 -6.32
CA VAL A 52 17.75 16.56 -7.77
C VAL A 52 18.09 17.88 -8.47
N SER A 53 19.38 18.05 -8.75
CA SER A 53 20.05 18.99 -9.64
C SER A 53 19.22 20.22 -10.07
N GLN A 54 19.20 21.29 -9.26
CA GLN A 54 18.78 22.67 -9.63
C GLN A 54 17.41 22.86 -10.32
N LYS A 55 16.65 21.79 -10.59
CA LYS A 55 15.30 21.79 -11.16
C LYS A 55 14.36 21.24 -10.11
N SER A 56 13.25 21.94 -9.88
CA SER A 56 12.17 21.43 -9.04
C SER A 56 11.81 20.02 -9.48
N SER A 57 11.73 19.08 -8.54
CA SER A 57 11.22 17.74 -8.83
C SER A 57 9.80 17.86 -9.37
N PRO A 58 9.43 17.14 -10.45
CA PRO A 58 8.07 17.17 -11.00
C PRO A 58 7.07 16.39 -10.12
N ALA A 59 7.55 15.47 -9.28
CA ALA A 59 6.72 14.69 -8.38
C ALA A 59 7.45 14.35 -7.06
N TRP A 60 6.67 13.86 -6.10
CA TRP A 60 7.05 13.51 -4.75
C TRP A 60 6.41 12.18 -4.35
N ALA A 61 7.17 11.38 -3.60
CA ALA A 61 6.67 10.17 -2.98
C ALA A 61 6.79 10.31 -1.46
N VAL A 62 5.69 10.05 -0.75
CA VAL A 62 5.62 10.03 0.70
C VAL A 62 5.25 8.61 1.14
N LEU A 63 6.16 7.97 1.87
CA LEU A 63 5.95 6.62 2.39
C LEU A 63 5.72 6.69 3.89
N THR A 64 4.63 6.08 4.38
CA THR A 64 4.38 5.99 5.81
C THR A 64 4.74 4.60 6.31
N ILE A 65 5.77 4.51 7.14
CA ILE A 65 6.26 3.27 7.74
C ILE A 65 5.78 3.17 9.17
N THR A 66 5.12 2.07 9.51
CA THR A 66 4.88 1.67 10.90
C THR A 66 6.10 0.90 11.39
N LEU A 67 6.82 1.48 12.35
CA LEU A 67 8.05 0.91 12.90
C LEU A 67 7.78 -0.35 13.73
N ASP A 68 8.63 -1.35 13.53
CA ASP A 68 8.77 -2.46 14.48
C ASP A 68 9.40 -1.96 15.79
N ASN A 69 9.13 -2.67 16.89
CA ASN A 69 9.66 -2.32 18.20
C ASN A 69 11.21 -2.28 18.21
N GLY A 70 11.79 -1.21 18.76
CA GLY A 70 13.23 -1.03 18.88
C GLY A 70 13.95 -0.73 17.56
N ARG A 71 13.21 -0.48 16.47
CA ARG A 71 13.80 -0.07 15.18
C ARG A 71 13.97 1.43 15.07
N ALA A 72 14.87 1.80 14.17
CA ALA A 72 15.15 3.17 13.78
C ALA A 72 15.07 3.29 12.25
N LEU A 73 14.78 4.50 11.78
CA LEU A 73 14.83 4.89 10.38
C LEU A 73 15.82 6.04 10.22
N SER A 74 16.63 5.99 9.17
CA SER A 74 17.43 7.13 8.72
C SER A 74 17.17 7.45 7.25
N ILE A 75 17.34 8.73 6.89
CA ILE A 75 17.35 9.17 5.48
C ILE A 75 18.46 8.50 4.64
N PHE A 76 19.49 7.97 5.30
CA PHE A 76 20.61 7.29 4.62
C PHE A 76 20.34 5.80 4.39
N ASP A 77 19.36 5.24 5.08
CA ASP A 77 19.10 3.80 5.07
C ASP A 77 18.33 3.37 3.83
N TYR A 78 17.49 4.25 3.27
CA TYR A 78 16.56 3.91 2.21
C TYR A 78 16.64 4.83 0.99
N THR A 79 16.50 4.22 -0.17
CA THR A 79 16.38 4.90 -1.47
C THR A 79 15.25 4.28 -2.26
N LEU A 80 14.56 5.08 -3.07
CA LEU A 80 13.73 4.55 -4.15
C LEU A 80 14.61 4.25 -5.36
N ARG A 81 14.25 3.24 -6.15
CA ARG A 81 14.90 2.91 -7.42
C ARG A 81 13.88 2.77 -8.54
N LYS A 82 14.24 3.27 -9.72
CA LYS A 82 13.55 3.03 -10.99
C LYS A 82 14.58 3.03 -12.12
N ASP A 83 14.51 2.09 -13.06
CA ASP A 83 15.38 2.04 -14.24
C ASP A 83 16.90 2.17 -13.94
N SER A 84 17.34 1.62 -12.79
CA SER A 84 18.72 1.75 -12.25
C SER A 84 19.10 3.13 -11.70
N GLU A 85 18.21 4.11 -11.75
CA GLU A 85 18.36 5.39 -11.06
C GLU A 85 17.86 5.30 -9.62
N GLU A 86 18.54 5.99 -8.71
CA GLU A 86 18.23 5.99 -7.29
C GLU A 86 17.86 7.37 -6.78
N TYR A 87 16.75 7.43 -6.05
CA TYR A 87 16.21 8.65 -5.46
C TYR A 87 16.34 8.56 -3.94
N LYS A 88 17.13 9.49 -3.38
CA LYS A 88 17.44 9.51 -1.95
C LYS A 88 16.26 10.01 -1.13
N CYS A 89 16.12 9.47 0.07
CA CYS A 89 15.23 10.04 1.06
C CYS A 89 15.72 11.45 1.42
N LEU A 90 14.82 12.41 1.43
CA LEU A 90 15.14 13.82 1.65
C LEU A 90 14.92 14.23 3.10
N ASP A 91 13.86 13.72 3.71
CA ASP A 91 13.43 14.14 5.03
C ASP A 91 12.62 13.04 5.73
N LEU A 92 12.49 13.18 7.05
CA LEU A 92 11.67 12.34 7.91
C LEU A 92 10.68 13.19 8.69
N ALA A 93 9.49 12.64 8.92
CA ALA A 93 8.53 13.18 9.86
C ALA A 93 7.95 12.09 10.75
N GLU A 94 7.62 12.43 11.99
CA GLU A 94 6.92 11.54 12.91
C GLU A 94 5.40 11.70 12.72
N GLY A 95 4.69 10.59 12.56
CA GLY A 95 3.23 10.60 12.40
C GLY A 95 2.79 11.59 11.32
N ASP A 96 1.95 12.55 11.72
CA ASP A 96 1.38 13.58 10.84
C ASP A 96 2.10 14.95 10.95
N GLU A 97 3.21 15.02 11.69
CA GLU A 97 4.01 16.24 11.82
C GLU A 97 4.57 16.72 10.47
N PRO A 98 4.71 18.03 10.24
CA PRO A 98 5.32 18.55 9.02
C PRO A 98 6.79 18.13 8.90
N PHE A 99 7.31 18.07 7.67
CA PHE A 99 8.71 17.77 7.41
C PHE A 99 9.58 19.00 7.71
N LYS A 100 10.43 18.91 8.73
CA LYS A 100 11.20 20.05 9.27
C LYS A 100 12.63 20.16 8.71
N GLY A 101 13.10 19.23 7.89
CA GLY A 101 14.45 19.19 7.33
C GLY A 101 15.61 19.00 8.31
N ALA A 102 15.32 18.97 9.61
CA ALA A 102 16.31 18.77 10.66
C ALA A 102 16.49 17.29 11.04
N VAL A 103 15.48 16.45 10.80
CA VAL A 103 15.44 15.06 11.31
C VAL A 103 16.09 14.11 10.30
N ARG A 104 17.28 13.61 10.64
CA ARG A 104 18.01 12.63 9.80
C ARG A 104 17.86 11.19 10.25
N ILE A 105 17.54 11.00 11.52
CA ILE A 105 17.36 9.70 12.16
C ILE A 105 16.15 9.81 13.07
N TYR A 106 15.17 8.96 12.86
CA TYR A 106 14.03 8.79 13.73
C TYR A 106 14.18 7.47 14.50
N ARG A 107 14.10 7.54 15.82
CA ARG A 107 14.20 6.37 16.72
C ARG A 107 12.97 6.37 17.62
N SER A 108 12.31 5.22 17.73
CA SER A 108 11.26 5.04 18.72
C SER A 108 11.49 3.76 19.50
N THR A 109 11.26 3.85 20.81
CA THR A 109 11.19 2.70 21.71
C THR A 109 9.77 2.13 21.83
N GLU A 110 8.79 2.79 21.22
CA GLU A 110 7.39 2.39 21.22
C GLU A 110 7.04 1.68 19.91
N ALA A 111 6.40 0.52 20.02
CA ALA A 111 5.91 -0.22 18.86
C ALA A 111 4.77 0.54 18.17
N GLY A 112 4.68 0.45 16.84
CA GLY A 112 3.54 0.98 16.09
C GLY A 112 3.61 2.47 15.77
N LYS A 113 4.70 3.16 16.12
CA LYS A 113 4.90 4.55 15.70
C LYS A 113 5.03 4.64 14.18
N LYS A 114 4.38 5.64 13.62
CA LYS A 114 4.44 5.94 12.19
C LYS A 114 5.56 6.95 11.94
N CYS A 115 6.33 6.70 10.90
CA CYS A 115 7.33 7.61 10.39
C CYS A 115 7.10 7.80 8.89
N ARG A 116 7.10 9.03 8.43
CA ARG A 116 6.97 9.37 7.02
C ARG A 116 8.33 9.67 6.43
N LEU A 117 8.61 9.08 5.28
CA LEU A 117 9.79 9.36 4.45
C LEU A 117 9.34 10.10 3.20
N VAL A 118 10.08 11.12 2.79
CA VAL A 118 9.80 11.85 1.55
C VAL A 118 10.93 11.74 0.55
N PHE A 119 10.57 11.53 -0.71
CA PHE A 119 11.48 11.39 -1.84
C PHE A 119 11.06 12.33 -2.97
N ALA A 120 12.05 12.90 -3.67
CA ALA A 120 11.83 13.58 -4.94
C ALA A 120 11.97 12.56 -6.07
N VAL A 121 10.94 12.44 -6.91
CA VAL A 121 10.86 11.44 -7.98
C VAL A 121 10.43 12.08 -9.32
N PRO A 122 10.80 11.49 -10.47
CA PRO A 122 10.49 12.07 -11.77
C PRO A 122 9.02 11.96 -12.19
N SER A 123 8.23 11.07 -11.57
CA SER A 123 6.82 10.86 -11.92
C SER A 123 6.04 10.21 -10.77
N ALA A 124 4.80 10.64 -10.55
CA ALA A 124 3.88 10.04 -9.59
C ALA A 124 3.21 8.75 -10.11
N ASP A 125 3.22 8.53 -11.43
CA ASP A 125 2.53 7.41 -12.09
C ASP A 125 3.40 6.16 -12.29
N SER A 126 4.66 6.23 -11.89
CA SER A 126 5.63 5.15 -12.09
C SER A 126 5.64 4.18 -10.91
N GLU A 127 5.99 2.92 -11.18
CA GLU A 127 6.35 1.94 -10.16
C GLU A 127 7.79 2.23 -9.69
N TYR A 128 8.01 2.13 -8.37
CA TYR A 128 9.33 2.30 -7.75
C TYR A 128 9.63 1.14 -6.82
N GLU A 129 10.89 0.86 -6.59
CA GLU A 129 11.32 -0.11 -5.58
C GLU A 129 12.00 0.59 -4.41
N ILE A 130 11.60 0.31 -3.17
CA ILE A 130 12.37 0.74 -2.00
C ILE A 130 13.49 -0.25 -1.69
N LEU A 131 14.70 0.29 -1.50
CA LEU A 131 15.93 -0.45 -1.23
C LEU A 131 16.55 -0.02 0.09
N PHE A 132 17.10 -0.98 0.83
CA PHE A 132 17.96 -0.72 1.97
C PHE A 132 19.43 -0.60 1.53
N LYS A 133 20.11 0.47 1.94
CA LYS A 133 21.42 0.88 1.40
C LYS A 133 22.63 0.49 2.22
N LEU A 134 22.50 0.36 3.54
CA LEU A 134 23.67 0.20 4.41
C LEU A 134 24.36 -1.17 4.24
N ILE A 135 23.65 -2.19 3.76
CA ILE A 135 24.22 -3.53 3.55
C ILE A 135 23.81 -4.01 2.16
N PRO A 136 24.64 -3.80 1.13
CA PRO A 136 24.33 -4.25 -0.22
C PRO A 136 24.22 -5.79 -0.28
N GLY A 137 23.15 -6.29 -0.91
CA GLY A 137 22.95 -7.71 -1.19
C GLY A 137 22.19 -8.53 -0.14
N GLN A 138 21.73 -7.91 0.95
CA GLN A 138 21.02 -8.64 2.02
C GLN A 138 19.48 -8.60 1.95
N GLU A 139 18.90 -7.66 1.20
CA GLU A 139 17.45 -7.43 1.22
C GLU A 139 16.87 -7.36 -0.20
N HIS A 140 15.71 -8.00 -0.38
CA HIS A 140 14.99 -7.95 -1.64
C HIS A 140 14.32 -6.58 -1.80
N PRO A 141 14.43 -5.96 -3.00
CA PRO A 141 13.68 -4.74 -3.31
C PRO A 141 12.18 -4.93 -3.09
N VAL A 142 11.53 -3.92 -2.52
CA VAL A 142 10.08 -3.94 -2.30
C VAL A 142 9.41 -3.01 -3.30
N LYS A 143 8.51 -3.54 -4.13
CA LYS A 143 7.78 -2.80 -5.16
C LYS A 143 6.67 -1.95 -4.56
N LEU A 144 6.59 -0.70 -4.99
CA LEU A 144 5.66 0.33 -4.57
C LEU A 144 4.86 0.85 -5.77
N ASN A 145 3.66 1.38 -5.52
CA ASN A 145 2.76 1.95 -6.53
C ASN A 145 2.30 0.96 -7.62
N VAL A 146 2.04 -0.29 -7.25
CA VAL A 146 1.57 -1.32 -8.18
C VAL A 146 0.11 -1.02 -8.58
N LYS A 147 -0.09 -0.42 -9.77
CA LYS A 147 -1.43 -0.25 -10.37
C LYS A 147 -2.06 -1.64 -10.56
N GLN A 148 -3.06 -1.97 -9.74
CA GLN A 148 -3.74 -3.26 -9.80
C GLN A 148 -4.55 -3.37 -11.11
N ALA A 149 -4.36 -4.47 -11.85
CA ALA A 149 -5.29 -4.81 -12.92
C ALA A 149 -6.69 -5.04 -12.30
N PRO A 150 -7.77 -4.50 -12.89
CA PRO A 150 -9.11 -4.71 -12.37
C PRO A 150 -9.36 -6.22 -12.21
N PRO A 151 -10.03 -6.65 -11.12
CA PRO A 151 -10.32 -8.06 -10.90
C PRO A 151 -11.01 -8.63 -12.14
N PRO A 152 -10.67 -9.88 -12.55
CA PRO A 152 -11.27 -10.49 -13.72
C PRO A 152 -12.80 -10.43 -13.60
N ALA A 153 -13.47 -9.97 -14.65
CA ALA A 153 -14.92 -9.85 -14.67
C ALA A 153 -15.55 -11.20 -14.28
N PRO A 154 -16.63 -11.22 -13.47
CA PRO A 154 -17.34 -12.44 -13.14
C PRO A 154 -17.69 -13.18 -14.44
N ALA A 155 -17.32 -14.46 -14.54
CA ALA A 155 -17.63 -15.26 -15.70
C ALA A 155 -19.15 -15.21 -15.96
N PRO A 156 -19.60 -15.02 -17.22
CA PRO A 156 -21.02 -15.01 -17.54
C PRO A 156 -21.66 -16.33 -17.04
N PRO A 157 -22.84 -16.27 -16.40
CA PRO A 157 -23.51 -17.46 -15.89
C PRO A 157 -23.71 -18.45 -17.03
N ALA A 158 -23.26 -19.70 -16.83
CA ALA A 158 -23.41 -20.76 -17.80
C ALA A 158 -24.88 -20.90 -18.21
N GLU A 159 -25.15 -20.80 -19.52
CA GLU A 159 -26.48 -20.98 -20.08
C GLU A 159 -27.01 -22.37 -19.70
N THR A 160 -28.04 -22.39 -18.86
CA THR A 160 -28.80 -23.60 -18.53
C THR A 160 -29.41 -24.16 -19.82
N PRO A 161 -29.17 -25.43 -20.19
CA PRO A 161 -29.78 -26.02 -21.38
C PRO A 161 -31.30 -26.10 -21.19
N LYS A 162 -32.04 -25.50 -22.14
CA LYS A 162 -33.50 -25.66 -22.26
C LYS A 162 -33.84 -27.15 -22.37
N ALA A 163 -34.49 -27.69 -21.35
CA ALA A 163 -35.10 -29.01 -21.41
C ALA A 163 -36.31 -28.94 -22.37
N ASP A 164 -36.11 -29.53 -23.54
CA ASP A 164 -37.13 -29.84 -24.54
C ASP A 164 -38.18 -30.79 -23.91
N SER A 165 -39.37 -30.28 -23.62
CA SER A 165 -40.50 -31.09 -23.18
C SER A 165 -41.27 -31.57 -24.41
N ARG A 166 -40.96 -32.80 -24.84
CA ARG A 166 -41.67 -33.51 -25.90
C ARG A 166 -42.27 -34.80 -25.34
N LYS A 167 -43.58 -34.98 -25.59
CA LYS A 167 -44.46 -36.15 -25.34
C LYS A 167 -44.82 -36.39 -23.87
N GLU A 168 -46.06 -36.74 -23.52
CA GLU A 168 -47.09 -37.54 -24.23
C GLU A 168 -48.51 -37.09 -23.87
#